data_AF-A0A2V5PAK4-F1
#
_entry.id   AF-A0A2V5PAK4-F1
#
_cell.length_a   1.000
_cell.length_b   1.000
_cell.length_c   1.000
_cell.angle_alpha   90.00
_cell.angle_beta   90.00
_cell.angle_gamma   90.00
#
_symmetry.space_group_name_H-M   'P 1'
#
loop_
_entity.id
_entity.type
_entity.pdbx_description
1 polymer ?
#
loop_
_entity_poly.entity_id
_entity_poly.type
_entity_poly.pdbx_seq_one_letter_code
_entity_poly.pdbx_strand_id
1 'polypeptide(L)'
;MPAVFISYSRKDFYFAESLAFHLDREGIATWLDANHLAPGGDWAAEIDHALDEAETVILVLTPDSVRSEYVRREWQRALAQGDRLILALFRSCKPPPELQHARRVDFCGAFRPALWRLTQLLATPRDAAAHQTTRLRFPVPPWVGIMTVMLASVFFVPMMIFGDWHGLAFTNEPIAFRIFYWLALPFFLGFIFWHSCIALLRRRMGMTRLALSLTLFTGVFGFYLLGRTGWIPAVTARTTAVQYSIIPTSVLTCIIGIGCVGLAIVILLRPEDLLRWCPTGKAWDSHRRGRVIRIPDLPTRFAELRRFQLLHDVEDAPAAARLRAELIRAGSVEASTDAMSVVLLTNRTTTAWLSQHAELLQKGVVTVIGSAIGLPPSLHWLWRRQWIDLRRWDATRRRKNPVPAVPEGMTRLRIPAVVRLNEHLLCATAGLLAVLANVVFSPKSSKSDTLAPRDWFGMLIAVVCIFWIVAAWQLIHRRTTQLRYTRRLRILSWLTLILSVGGLCFFVSLGGNALRTAPGATFVLALPFLLRWQTSRLAFWFPAPPVPGTKSAPRLNAPRKWDALLWAFLYMALWMLLLGVQT
;
A
#
# COMPACT_ATOMS: atom_id res chain seq x y z
N MET A 1 -34.63 -7.54 -11.10
CA MET A 1 -34.01 -6.26 -10.70
C MET A 1 -33.63 -6.36 -9.21
N PRO A 2 -32.53 -5.73 -8.75
CA PRO A 2 -32.11 -5.84 -7.36
C PRO A 2 -33.01 -5.00 -6.44
N ALA A 3 -33.63 -5.65 -5.45
CA ALA A 3 -34.54 -4.98 -4.50
C ALA A 3 -33.80 -4.21 -3.39
N VAL A 4 -32.48 -4.38 -3.28
CA VAL A 4 -31.68 -3.89 -2.15
C VAL A 4 -30.44 -3.11 -2.62
N PHE A 5 -30.38 -1.82 -2.33
CA PHE A 5 -29.21 -0.97 -2.57
C PHE A 5 -28.30 -0.96 -1.33
N ILE A 6 -26.98 -1.15 -1.51
CA ILE A 6 -26.01 -1.08 -0.41
C ILE A 6 -25.22 0.24 -0.50
N SER A 7 -25.53 1.19 0.40
CA SER A 7 -24.80 2.45 0.56
C SER A 7 -23.66 2.28 1.57
N TYR A 8 -22.43 2.64 1.19
CA TYR A 8 -21.25 2.44 2.03
C TYR A 8 -20.14 3.46 1.79
N SER A 9 -19.28 3.67 2.79
CA SER A 9 -18.03 4.41 2.58
C SER A 9 -17.06 3.53 1.81
N ARG A 10 -16.34 4.10 0.83
CA ARG A 10 -15.25 3.40 0.11
C ARG A 10 -14.25 2.73 1.07
N LYS A 11 -13.98 3.28 2.25
CA LYS A 11 -13.09 2.66 3.26
C LYS A 11 -13.62 1.37 3.89
N ASP A 12 -14.93 1.12 3.77
CA ASP A 12 -15.63 -0.02 4.34
C ASP A 12 -16.04 -1.05 3.26
N PHE A 13 -15.48 -0.92 2.06
CA PHE A 13 -15.84 -1.77 0.91
C PHE A 13 -15.76 -3.26 1.19
N TYR A 14 -14.71 -3.75 1.86
CA TYR A 14 -14.56 -5.20 2.06
C TYR A 14 -15.71 -5.79 2.87
N PHE A 15 -16.27 -4.99 3.78
CA PHE A 15 -17.46 -5.36 4.50
C PHE A 15 -18.69 -5.32 3.58
N ALA A 16 -18.87 -4.24 2.79
CA ALA A 16 -19.99 -4.11 1.86
C ALA A 16 -20.02 -5.22 0.79
N GLU A 17 -18.86 -5.56 0.21
CA GLU A 17 -18.69 -6.66 -0.76
C GLU A 17 -18.99 -8.01 -0.11
N SER A 18 -18.51 -8.26 1.11
CA SER A 18 -18.83 -9.48 1.84
C SER A 18 -20.32 -9.57 2.16
N LEU A 19 -20.95 -8.46 2.52
CA LEU A 19 -22.37 -8.38 2.79
C LEU A 19 -23.18 -8.71 1.53
N ALA A 20 -22.88 -8.04 0.41
CA ALA A 20 -23.50 -8.31 -0.90
C ALA A 20 -23.36 -9.78 -1.31
N PHE A 21 -22.14 -10.33 -1.24
CA PHE A 21 -21.87 -11.73 -1.57
C PHE A 21 -22.69 -12.71 -0.72
N HIS A 22 -22.83 -12.44 0.57
CA HIS A 22 -23.60 -13.31 1.45
C HIS A 22 -25.11 -13.15 1.27
N LEU A 23 -25.61 -11.94 1.00
CA LEU A 23 -27.03 -11.72 0.69
C LEU A 23 -27.42 -12.39 -0.64
N ASP A 24 -26.57 -12.28 -1.67
CA ASP A 24 -26.76 -12.96 -2.95
C ASP A 24 -26.83 -14.49 -2.80
N ARG A 25 -25.98 -15.07 -1.93
CA ARG A 25 -26.04 -16.51 -1.59
C ARG A 25 -27.30 -16.93 -0.85
N GLU A 26 -27.99 -15.99 -0.19
CA GLU A 26 -29.28 -16.21 0.46
C GLU A 26 -30.45 -15.88 -0.49
N GLY A 27 -30.17 -15.65 -1.79
CA GLY A 27 -31.18 -15.37 -2.81
C GLY A 27 -31.66 -13.91 -2.87
N ILE A 28 -31.00 -12.99 -2.14
CA ILE A 28 -31.37 -11.58 -2.10
C ILE A 28 -30.53 -10.81 -3.12
N ALA A 29 -31.17 -10.36 -4.20
CA ALA A 29 -30.50 -9.57 -5.23
C ALA A 29 -30.11 -8.18 -4.71
N THR A 30 -28.80 -7.94 -4.57
CA THR A 30 -28.25 -6.66 -4.09
C THR A 30 -27.59 -5.86 -5.19
N TRP A 31 -27.77 -4.54 -5.16
CA TRP A 31 -27.02 -3.60 -5.96
C TRP A 31 -25.83 -3.04 -5.16
N LEU A 32 -24.64 -3.12 -5.77
CA LEU A 32 -23.39 -2.56 -5.27
C LEU A 32 -22.66 -1.92 -6.46
N ASP A 33 -22.26 -0.65 -6.32
CA ASP A 33 -21.61 0.18 -7.34
C ASP A 33 -20.43 -0.51 -8.04
N ALA A 34 -19.66 -1.30 -7.30
CA ALA A 34 -18.49 -2.01 -7.80
C ALA A 34 -18.78 -3.07 -8.87
N ASN A 35 -20.02 -3.56 -8.94
CA ASN A 35 -20.39 -4.75 -9.71
C ASN A 35 -21.26 -4.44 -10.93
N HIS A 36 -22.08 -3.38 -10.89
CA HIS A 36 -23.20 -3.21 -11.83
C HIS A 36 -23.07 -2.02 -12.78
N LEU A 37 -22.00 -1.23 -12.66
CA LEU A 37 -21.83 -0.05 -13.51
C LEU A 37 -21.25 -0.44 -14.88
N ALA A 38 -21.96 -0.04 -15.94
CA ALA A 38 -21.58 -0.35 -17.32
C ALA A 38 -20.36 0.49 -17.78
N PRO A 39 -19.49 -0.04 -18.67
CA PRO A 39 -18.43 0.73 -19.28
C PRO A 39 -18.92 2.01 -19.97
N GLY A 40 -18.53 3.18 -19.46
CA GLY A 40 -18.75 4.49 -20.10
C GLY A 40 -20.04 5.21 -19.74
N GLY A 41 -20.84 4.68 -18.81
CA GLY A 41 -22.04 5.35 -18.29
C GLY A 41 -21.74 6.47 -17.29
N ASP A 42 -22.69 7.37 -17.08
CA ASP A 42 -22.64 8.31 -15.97
C ASP A 42 -22.97 7.57 -14.67
N TRP A 43 -21.93 7.21 -13.91
CA TRP A 43 -22.05 6.54 -12.62
C TRP A 43 -22.98 7.26 -11.66
N ALA A 44 -23.01 8.60 -11.68
CA ALA A 44 -23.90 9.33 -10.79
C ALA A 44 -25.37 9.06 -11.17
N ALA A 45 -25.67 9.08 -12.47
CA ALA A 45 -27.01 8.77 -12.97
C ALA A 45 -27.37 7.29 -12.79
N GLU A 46 -26.46 6.35 -13.03
CA GLU A 46 -26.70 4.92 -12.80
C GLU A 46 -26.89 4.59 -11.31
N ILE A 47 -26.13 5.22 -10.42
CA ILE A 47 -26.31 5.07 -8.97
C ILE A 47 -27.64 5.69 -8.54
N ASP A 48 -27.95 6.90 -9.01
CA ASP A 48 -29.21 7.56 -8.70
C ASP A 48 -30.40 6.74 -9.19
N HIS A 49 -30.33 6.16 -10.40
CA HIS A 49 -31.34 5.27 -10.94
C HIS A 49 -31.46 3.97 -10.14
N ALA A 50 -30.34 3.34 -9.78
CA ALA A 50 -30.35 2.14 -8.98
C ALA A 50 -30.86 2.38 -7.55
N LEU A 51 -30.67 3.60 -7.03
CA LEU A 51 -31.24 4.03 -5.75
C LEU A 51 -32.75 4.25 -5.89
N ASP A 52 -33.20 4.90 -6.96
CA ASP A 52 -34.63 5.15 -7.25
C ASP A 52 -35.42 3.86 -7.49
N GLU A 53 -34.80 2.82 -8.05
CA GLU A 53 -35.42 1.50 -8.27
C GLU A 53 -35.39 0.61 -7.01
N ALA A 54 -34.62 0.97 -5.98
CA ALA A 54 -34.43 0.11 -4.82
C ALA A 54 -35.55 0.28 -3.79
N GLU A 55 -36.21 -0.81 -3.43
CA GLU A 55 -37.23 -0.80 -2.38
C GLU A 55 -36.63 -0.68 -0.96
N THR A 56 -35.38 -1.12 -0.80
CA THR A 56 -34.66 -1.11 0.47
C THR A 56 -33.24 -0.61 0.31
N VAL A 57 -32.83 0.30 1.19
CA VAL A 57 -31.47 0.82 1.28
C VAL A 57 -30.81 0.29 2.54
N ILE A 58 -29.71 -0.46 2.39
CA ILE A 58 -28.83 -0.86 3.48
C ILE A 58 -27.69 0.14 3.56
N LEU A 59 -27.65 0.92 4.64
CA LEU A 59 -26.57 1.85 4.93
C LEU A 59 -25.53 1.19 5.85
N VAL A 60 -24.32 0.98 5.34
CA VAL A 60 -23.16 0.57 6.14
C VAL A 60 -22.72 1.74 7.02
N LEU A 61 -23.10 1.68 8.29
CA LEU A 61 -22.92 2.76 9.25
C LEU A 61 -21.55 2.69 9.94
N THR A 62 -20.72 3.71 9.69
CA THR A 62 -19.37 3.89 10.25
C THR A 62 -19.03 5.39 10.40
N PRO A 63 -17.98 5.76 11.17
CA PRO A 63 -17.52 7.15 11.22
C PRO A 63 -17.13 7.73 9.84
N ASP A 64 -16.67 6.88 8.91
CA ASP A 64 -16.26 7.31 7.57
C ASP A 64 -17.44 7.44 6.60
N SER A 65 -18.52 6.67 6.79
CA SER A 65 -19.75 6.85 5.99
C SER A 65 -20.52 8.08 6.44
N VAL A 66 -20.61 8.34 7.75
CA VAL A 66 -21.25 9.56 8.30
C VAL A 66 -20.57 10.87 7.83
N ARG A 67 -19.24 10.85 7.69
CA ARG A 67 -18.45 11.99 7.19
C ARG A 67 -18.50 12.16 5.67
N SER A 68 -18.99 11.16 4.94
CA SER A 68 -19.05 11.21 3.49
C SER A 68 -20.28 12.01 3.06
N GLU A 69 -20.06 13.14 2.39
CA GLU A 69 -21.14 13.92 1.75
C GLU A 69 -21.91 13.09 0.72
N TYR A 70 -21.21 12.15 0.08
CA TYR A 70 -21.79 11.27 -0.93
C TYR A 70 -22.82 10.31 -0.32
N VAL A 71 -22.39 9.53 0.68
CA VAL A 71 -23.29 8.61 1.41
C VAL A 71 -24.43 9.40 2.08
N ARG A 72 -24.15 10.63 2.54
CA ARG A 72 -25.17 11.52 3.09
C ARG A 72 -26.28 11.83 2.11
N ARG A 73 -25.94 12.17 0.87
CA ARG A 73 -26.92 12.45 -0.17
C ARG A 73 -27.77 11.23 -0.50
N GLU A 74 -27.15 10.04 -0.57
CA GLU A 74 -27.87 8.78 -0.86
C GLU A 74 -28.91 8.46 0.23
N TRP A 75 -28.54 8.50 1.51
CA TRP A 75 -29.53 8.22 2.56
C TRP A 75 -30.59 9.32 2.69
N GLN A 76 -30.26 10.59 2.41
CA GLN A 76 -31.24 11.68 2.41
C GLN A 76 -32.26 11.50 1.30
N ARG A 77 -31.83 11.07 0.11
CA ARG A 77 -32.71 10.74 -1.01
C ARG A 77 -33.62 9.57 -0.69
N ALA A 78 -33.07 8.48 -0.14
CA ALA A 78 -33.84 7.32 0.31
C ALA A 78 -34.91 7.70 1.35
N LEU A 79 -34.55 8.55 2.34
CA LEU A 79 -35.51 9.06 3.31
C LEU A 79 -36.62 9.91 2.66
N ALA A 80 -36.29 10.74 1.67
CA ALA A 80 -37.24 11.58 0.96
C ALA A 80 -38.21 10.78 0.08
N GLN A 81 -37.76 9.66 -0.50
CA GLN A 81 -38.59 8.70 -1.25
C GLN A 81 -39.41 7.79 -0.33
N GLY A 82 -39.13 7.84 0.97
CA GLY A 82 -39.76 7.01 1.99
C GLY A 82 -39.21 5.59 2.05
N ASP A 83 -38.17 5.27 1.29
CA ASP A 83 -37.61 3.93 1.14
C ASP A 83 -37.27 3.27 2.46
N ARG A 84 -37.30 1.94 2.46
CA ARG A 84 -36.97 1.19 3.66
C ARG A 84 -35.48 1.30 3.95
N LEU A 85 -35.12 2.08 4.98
CA LEU A 85 -33.73 2.25 5.38
C LEU A 85 -33.33 1.31 6.55
N ILE A 86 -32.27 0.51 6.33
CA ILE A 86 -31.69 -0.39 7.34
C ILE A 86 -30.23 -0.04 7.59
N LEU A 87 -29.87 0.23 8.85
CA LEU A 87 -28.52 0.55 9.28
C LEU A 87 -27.73 -0.73 9.62
N ALA A 88 -26.73 -1.06 8.81
CA ALA A 88 -25.76 -2.10 9.13
C ALA A 88 -24.58 -1.47 9.91
N LEU A 89 -24.62 -1.54 11.24
CA LEU A 89 -23.61 -0.94 12.11
C LEU A 89 -22.32 -1.75 12.09
N PHE A 90 -21.39 -1.36 11.22
CA PHE A 90 -20.12 -2.05 11.07
C PHE A 90 -19.05 -1.53 12.03
N ARG A 91 -19.00 -0.22 12.30
CA ARG A 91 -18.09 0.39 13.28
C ARG A 91 -18.87 1.32 14.19
N SER A 92 -18.51 1.34 15.48
CA SER A 92 -19.16 2.19 16.46
C SER A 92 -19.15 3.66 16.02
N CYS A 93 -20.34 4.21 15.79
CA CYS A 93 -20.57 5.62 15.59
C CYS A 93 -22.00 5.96 16.00
N LYS A 94 -22.20 7.20 16.47
CA LYS A 94 -23.53 7.73 16.71
C LYS A 94 -24.20 8.01 15.36
N PRO A 95 -25.39 7.47 15.08
CA PRO A 95 -26.11 7.83 13.87
C PRO A 95 -26.47 9.33 13.91
N PRO A 96 -26.42 10.03 12.77
CA PRO A 96 -27.01 11.35 12.60
C PRO A 96 -28.48 11.40 13.08
N PRO A 97 -28.98 12.57 13.53
CA PRO A 97 -30.37 12.73 14.00
C PRO A 97 -31.42 12.15 13.05
N GLU A 98 -31.22 12.32 11.75
CA GLU A 98 -32.13 11.87 10.69
C GLU A 98 -32.26 10.34 10.64
N LEU A 99 -31.25 9.62 11.13
CA LEU A 99 -31.14 8.17 11.07
C LEU A 99 -31.48 7.48 12.40
N GLN A 100 -31.89 8.24 13.43
CA GLN A 100 -32.14 7.68 14.76
C GLN A 100 -33.30 6.68 14.76
N HIS A 101 -34.32 6.89 13.92
CA HIS A 101 -35.50 6.02 13.86
C HIS A 101 -35.35 4.83 12.91
N ALA A 102 -34.28 4.79 12.11
CA ALA A 102 -34.03 3.69 11.19
C ALA A 102 -33.68 2.39 11.95
N ARG A 103 -34.13 1.24 11.42
CA ARG A 103 -33.83 -0.09 11.99
C ARG A 103 -32.35 -0.38 11.89
N ARG A 104 -31.79 -1.11 12.86
CA ARG A 104 -30.33 -1.28 12.98
C ARG A 104 -29.94 -2.72 13.29
N VAL A 105 -28.95 -3.23 12.56
CA VAL A 105 -28.31 -4.52 12.80
C VAL A 105 -26.86 -4.29 13.19
N ASP A 106 -26.44 -4.88 14.31
CA ASP A 106 -25.08 -4.74 14.83
C ASP A 106 -24.11 -5.76 14.20
N PHE A 107 -23.19 -5.26 13.38
CA PHE A 107 -22.08 -6.00 12.76
C PHE A 107 -20.72 -5.70 13.43
N CYS A 108 -20.70 -5.02 14.58
CA CYS A 108 -19.47 -4.81 15.36
C CYS A 108 -18.98 -6.09 16.06
N GLY A 109 -19.88 -7.06 16.26
CA GLY A 109 -19.58 -8.35 16.86
C GLY A 109 -19.40 -9.46 15.81
N ALA A 110 -20.14 -10.56 15.99
CA ALA A 110 -20.10 -11.71 15.10
C ALA A 110 -20.92 -11.48 13.82
N PHE A 111 -20.30 -11.69 12.66
CA PHE A 111 -20.92 -11.43 11.36
C PHE A 111 -22.10 -12.35 11.04
N ARG A 112 -21.96 -13.67 11.25
CA ARG A 112 -22.99 -14.66 10.87
C ARG A 112 -24.33 -14.44 11.58
N PRO A 113 -24.38 -14.25 12.92
CA PRO A 113 -25.64 -13.95 13.60
C PRO A 113 -26.26 -12.62 13.14
N ALA A 114 -25.43 -11.61 12.86
CA ALA A 114 -25.89 -10.32 12.37
C ALA A 114 -26.49 -10.42 10.96
N LEU A 115 -25.83 -11.16 10.06
CA LEU A 115 -26.32 -11.44 8.71
C LEU A 115 -27.70 -12.13 8.77
N TRP A 116 -27.86 -13.15 9.60
CA TRP A 116 -29.14 -13.84 9.76
C TRP A 116 -30.26 -12.92 10.26
N ARG A 117 -29.96 -12.01 11.20
CA ARG A 117 -30.95 -10.99 11.63
C ARG A 117 -31.29 -10.03 10.50
N LEU A 118 -30.30 -9.66 9.68
CA LEU A 118 -30.54 -8.79 8.53
C LEU A 118 -31.42 -9.47 7.49
N THR A 119 -31.19 -10.75 7.15
CA THR A 119 -32.03 -11.48 6.19
C THR A 119 -33.47 -11.62 6.69
N GLN A 120 -33.65 -11.87 7.98
CA GLN A 120 -34.99 -11.87 8.60
C GLN A 120 -35.68 -10.51 8.51
N LEU A 121 -34.94 -9.43 8.77
CA LEU A 121 -35.49 -8.08 8.60
C LEU A 121 -35.89 -7.85 7.16
N LEU A 122 -35.04 -8.14 6.18
CA LEU A 122 -35.35 -7.99 4.76
C LEU A 122 -36.59 -8.78 4.33
N ALA A 123 -36.80 -9.98 4.88
CA ALA A 123 -37.98 -10.80 4.62
C ALA A 123 -39.28 -10.27 5.25
N THR A 124 -39.20 -9.37 6.25
CA THR A 124 -40.39 -8.80 6.90
C THR A 124 -41.00 -7.68 6.02
N PRO A 125 -42.34 -7.64 5.82
CA PRO A 125 -43.00 -6.57 5.06
C PRO A 125 -42.71 -5.16 5.63
N ARG A 126 -42.72 -4.14 4.76
CA ARG A 126 -42.40 -2.73 5.08
C ARG A 126 -43.22 -2.20 6.26
N ASP A 127 -44.50 -2.57 6.32
CA ASP A 127 -45.48 -2.02 7.28
C ASP A 127 -45.63 -2.86 8.56
N ALA A 128 -45.06 -4.07 8.61
CA ALA A 128 -45.44 -5.09 9.59
C ALA A 128 -44.61 -5.15 10.89
N ALA A 129 -43.73 -4.19 11.21
CA ALA A 129 -42.89 -4.38 12.41
C ALA A 129 -42.52 -3.13 13.23
N ALA A 130 -42.85 -3.28 14.52
CA ALA A 130 -42.56 -2.42 15.65
C ALA A 130 -41.05 -2.11 15.83
N HIS A 131 -40.80 -1.01 16.53
CA HIS A 131 -39.49 -0.49 16.90
C HIS A 131 -38.67 -1.49 17.73
N GLN A 132 -37.85 -2.32 17.10
CA GLN A 132 -36.78 -3.03 17.80
C GLN A 132 -35.47 -2.21 17.70
N THR A 133 -35.20 -1.44 18.76
CA THR A 133 -33.87 -0.90 19.03
C THR A 133 -33.02 -2.01 19.67
N THR A 134 -32.25 -2.74 18.87
CA THR A 134 -31.28 -3.69 19.41
C THR A 134 -30.26 -2.93 20.25
N ARG A 135 -30.29 -3.10 21.58
CA ARG A 135 -29.32 -2.50 22.51
C ARG A 135 -27.89 -2.86 22.05
N LEU A 136 -27.04 -1.85 21.90
CA LEU A 136 -25.61 -1.99 21.64
C LEU A 136 -24.97 -2.78 22.80
N ARG A 137 -24.70 -4.06 22.60
CA ARG A 137 -23.77 -4.81 23.48
C ARG A 137 -22.47 -4.93 22.71
N PHE A 138 -21.39 -4.39 23.27
CA PHE A 138 -20.05 -4.46 22.70
C PHE A 138 -19.23 -5.60 23.31
N PRO A 139 -19.29 -6.84 22.82
CA PRO A 139 -18.20 -7.77 23.00
C PRO A 139 -17.21 -7.57 21.84
N VAL A 140 -15.98 -7.16 22.16
CA VAL A 140 -14.85 -7.46 21.28
C VAL A 140 -14.88 -8.98 21.05
N PRO A 141 -14.90 -9.49 19.80
CA PRO A 141 -14.95 -10.92 19.58
C PRO A 141 -13.84 -11.62 20.36
N PRO A 142 -14.10 -12.75 21.03
CA PRO A 142 -13.10 -13.40 21.89
C PRO A 142 -11.77 -13.65 21.18
N TRP A 143 -11.81 -13.99 19.89
CA TRP A 143 -10.61 -14.19 19.07
C TRP A 143 -9.78 -12.91 18.89
N VAL A 144 -10.39 -11.72 18.81
CA VAL A 144 -9.69 -10.43 18.74
C VAL A 144 -9.04 -10.12 20.08
N GLY A 145 -9.74 -10.40 21.19
CA GLY A 145 -9.19 -10.32 22.53
C GLY A 145 -7.95 -11.19 22.67
N ILE A 146 -8.07 -12.47 22.31
CA ILE A 146 -6.95 -13.42 22.30
C ILE A 146 -5.81 -12.89 21.41
N MET A 147 -6.10 -12.47 20.17
CA MET A 147 -5.07 -11.96 19.25
C MET A 147 -4.35 -10.73 19.81
N THR A 148 -5.08 -9.84 20.49
CA THR A 148 -4.50 -8.65 21.12
C THR A 148 -3.64 -9.02 22.31
N VAL A 149 -4.09 -9.96 23.16
CA VAL A 149 -3.29 -10.48 24.27
C VAL A 149 -2.03 -11.18 23.76
N MET A 150 -2.12 -11.94 22.67
CA MET A 150 -0.94 -12.58 22.06
C MET A 150 0.04 -11.53 21.51
N LEU A 151 -0.44 -10.52 20.78
CA LEU A 151 0.39 -9.40 20.32
C LEU A 151 1.00 -8.59 21.48
N ALA A 152 0.29 -8.45 22.61
CA ALA A 152 0.74 -7.75 23.79
C ALA A 152 1.74 -8.56 24.64
N SER A 153 1.53 -9.87 24.78
CA SER A 153 2.41 -10.76 25.54
C SER A 153 3.83 -10.75 24.96
N VAL A 154 3.92 -10.73 23.63
CA VAL A 154 5.14 -10.57 22.86
C VAL A 154 5.87 -9.24 23.10
N PHE A 155 5.18 -8.22 23.62
CA PHE A 155 5.76 -6.91 23.90
C PHE A 155 6.32 -6.81 25.32
N PHE A 156 5.52 -7.24 26.30
CA PHE A 156 5.93 -7.22 27.71
C PHE A 156 7.07 -8.19 27.99
N VAL A 157 7.08 -9.34 27.28
CA VAL A 157 8.04 -10.39 27.53
C VAL A 157 9.49 -9.95 27.19
N PRO A 158 9.83 -9.41 26.00
CA PRO A 158 11.16 -8.83 25.73
C PRO A 158 11.58 -7.68 26.62
N MET A 159 10.65 -6.80 27.02
CA MET A 159 10.95 -5.76 28.00
C MET A 159 11.41 -6.37 29.34
N MET A 160 10.86 -7.53 29.73
CA MET A 160 11.32 -8.28 30.90
C MET A 160 12.58 -9.12 30.66
N ILE A 161 12.89 -9.50 29.41
CA ILE A 161 14.15 -10.20 29.03
C ILE A 161 15.35 -9.25 29.10
N PHE A 162 15.20 -8.04 28.53
CA PHE A 162 16.28 -7.05 28.45
C PHE A 162 16.34 -6.15 29.69
N GLY A 163 15.37 -6.31 30.60
CA GLY A 163 15.18 -5.48 31.77
C GLY A 163 16.04 -5.88 32.96
N ASP A 164 17.36 -5.89 32.79
CA ASP A 164 18.25 -5.61 33.91
C ASP A 164 18.47 -4.09 33.96
N TRP A 165 17.45 -3.38 34.45
CA TRP A 165 17.36 -1.92 34.46
C TRP A 165 18.47 -1.26 35.30
N HIS A 166 19.14 -2.04 36.15
CA HIS A 166 20.28 -1.61 36.95
C HIS A 166 21.64 -1.84 36.25
N GLY A 167 21.73 -2.78 35.30
CA GLY A 167 22.99 -3.34 34.79
C GLY A 167 23.26 -3.19 33.29
N LEU A 168 22.48 -2.41 32.54
CA LEU A 168 22.75 -2.18 31.11
C LEU A 168 24.14 -1.55 30.91
N ALA A 169 25.05 -2.34 30.34
CA ALA A 169 26.46 -2.11 30.05
C ALA A 169 26.76 -0.96 29.04
N PHE A 170 26.08 0.17 29.18
CA PHE A 170 26.34 1.42 28.47
C PHE A 170 27.10 2.43 29.34
N THR A 171 27.72 1.98 30.44
CA THR A 171 28.52 2.87 31.31
C THR A 171 29.65 3.57 30.56
N ASN A 172 30.13 2.98 29.46
CA ASN A 172 31.20 3.51 28.62
C ASN A 172 30.70 4.35 27.43
N GLU A 173 29.39 4.49 27.23
CA GLU A 173 28.83 5.30 26.14
C GLU A 173 28.57 6.75 26.60
N PRO A 174 28.62 7.75 25.69
CA PRO A 174 28.34 9.14 26.01
C PRO A 174 26.99 9.31 26.71
N ILE A 175 26.93 10.19 27.72
CA ILE A 175 25.71 10.48 28.50
C ILE A 175 24.53 10.83 27.57
N ALA A 176 24.79 11.58 26.49
CA ALA A 176 23.79 11.93 25.49
C ALA A 176 23.17 10.70 24.78
N PHE A 177 23.99 9.68 24.44
CA PHE A 177 23.50 8.45 23.83
C PHE A 177 22.65 7.64 24.81
N ARG A 178 23.07 7.58 26.08
CA ARG A 178 22.30 6.93 27.15
C ARG A 178 20.94 7.60 27.32
N ILE A 179 20.90 8.93 27.49
CA ILE A 179 19.64 9.68 27.63
C ILE A 179 18.75 9.47 26.40
N PHE A 180 19.32 9.54 25.19
CA PHE A 180 18.57 9.28 23.96
C PHE A 180 17.98 7.87 23.95
N TYR A 181 18.75 6.84 24.30
CA TYR A 181 18.26 5.46 24.38
C TYR A 181 17.14 5.30 25.41
N TRP A 182 17.31 5.86 26.60
CA TRP A 182 16.33 5.82 27.70
C TRP A 182 15.01 6.54 27.35
N LEU A 183 15.06 7.60 26.55
CA LEU A 183 13.85 8.30 26.07
C LEU A 183 13.25 7.64 24.82
N ALA A 184 14.10 7.26 23.86
CA ALA A 184 13.66 6.75 22.57
C ALA A 184 13.12 5.32 22.68
N LEU A 185 13.77 4.42 23.42
CA LEU A 185 13.38 3.02 23.47
C LEU A 185 11.95 2.84 24.02
N PRO A 186 11.56 3.38 25.20
CA PRO A 186 10.19 3.27 25.69
C PRO A 186 9.17 3.94 24.77
N PHE A 187 9.54 5.05 24.12
CA PHE A 187 8.69 5.73 23.15
C PHE A 187 8.44 4.87 21.91
N PHE A 188 9.50 4.32 21.29
CA PHE A 188 9.40 3.44 20.13
C PHE A 188 8.64 2.15 20.48
N LEU A 189 8.89 1.59 21.65
CA LEU A 189 8.19 0.42 22.17
C LEU A 189 6.70 0.71 22.39
N GLY A 190 6.37 1.78 23.10
CA GLY A 190 4.99 2.23 23.29
C GLY A 190 4.27 2.53 21.96
N PHE A 191 4.99 3.09 20.99
CA PHE A 191 4.49 3.32 19.64
C PHE A 191 4.17 2.00 18.92
N ILE A 192 5.06 1.00 18.98
CA ILE A 192 4.82 -0.32 18.38
C ILE A 192 3.65 -1.04 19.06
N PHE A 193 3.55 -0.98 20.39
CA PHE A 193 2.44 -1.55 21.16
C PHE A 193 1.11 -0.89 20.78
N TRP A 194 1.07 0.45 20.76
CA TRP A 194 -0.09 1.20 20.31
C TRP A 194 -0.49 0.83 18.89
N HIS A 195 0.49 0.77 17.98
CA HIS A 195 0.26 0.46 16.57
C HIS A 195 -0.21 -0.99 16.37
N SER A 196 0.27 -1.94 17.18
CA SER A 196 -0.02 -3.37 17.00
C SER A 196 -1.27 -3.84 17.75
N CYS A 197 -1.53 -3.32 18.94
CA CYS A 197 -2.64 -3.76 19.80
C CYS A 197 -3.81 -2.78 19.77
N ILE A 198 -3.56 -1.50 20.08
CA ILE A 198 -4.63 -0.51 20.23
C ILE A 198 -5.25 -0.17 18.86
N ALA A 199 -4.42 -0.05 17.81
CA ALA A 199 -4.94 0.18 16.47
C ALA A 199 -5.77 -1.01 15.95
N LEU A 200 -5.42 -2.25 16.32
CA LEU A 200 -6.17 -3.45 15.99
C LEU A 200 -7.54 -3.46 16.70
N LEU A 201 -7.57 -3.24 18.02
CA LEU A 201 -8.81 -3.16 18.80
C LEU A 201 -9.74 -2.05 18.30
N ARG A 202 -9.17 -0.89 17.95
CA ARG A 202 -9.92 0.26 17.42
C ARG A 202 -10.31 0.11 15.94
N ARG A 203 -10.05 -1.04 15.31
CA ARG A 203 -10.28 -1.30 13.87
C ARG A 203 -9.64 -0.23 12.96
N ARG A 204 -8.53 0.35 13.38
CA ARG A 204 -7.71 1.32 12.62
C ARG A 204 -6.52 0.65 11.91
N MET A 205 -6.31 -0.63 12.17
CA MET A 205 -5.30 -1.44 11.52
C MET A 205 -5.83 -1.99 10.19
N GLY A 206 -4.99 -1.93 9.16
CA GLY A 206 -5.25 -2.57 7.88
C GLY A 206 -4.41 -3.83 7.69
N MET A 207 -4.81 -4.72 6.78
CA MET A 207 -4.13 -6.02 6.56
C MET A 207 -2.64 -5.89 6.19
N THR A 208 -2.25 -4.80 5.52
CA THR A 208 -0.82 -4.53 5.24
C THR A 208 -0.05 -4.16 6.50
N ARG A 209 -0.65 -3.36 7.39
CA ARG A 209 -0.01 -2.96 8.66
C ARG A 209 0.06 -4.14 9.61
N LEU A 210 -1.00 -4.94 9.68
CA LEU A 210 -0.99 -6.21 10.40
C LEU A 210 0.14 -7.12 9.90
N ALA A 211 0.27 -7.30 8.58
CA ALA A 211 1.36 -8.09 8.00
C ALA A 211 2.74 -7.54 8.38
N LEU A 212 2.95 -6.22 8.34
CA LEU A 212 4.21 -5.61 8.75
C LEU A 212 4.50 -5.83 10.25
N SER A 213 3.49 -5.69 11.12
CA SER A 213 3.61 -6.00 12.54
C SER A 213 3.97 -7.47 12.76
N LEU A 214 3.34 -8.39 12.02
CA LEU A 214 3.64 -9.83 12.08
C LEU A 214 5.04 -10.15 11.55
N THR A 215 5.47 -9.54 10.43
CA THR A 215 6.81 -9.74 9.87
C THR A 215 7.89 -9.17 10.77
N LEU A 216 7.67 -7.98 11.35
CA LEU A 216 8.58 -7.41 12.34
C LEU A 216 8.70 -8.34 13.56
N PHE A 217 7.57 -8.88 14.02
CA PHE A 217 7.52 -9.85 15.11
C PHE A 217 8.32 -11.13 14.79
N THR A 218 8.02 -11.79 13.67
CA THR A 218 8.73 -13.00 13.25
C THR A 218 10.21 -12.72 12.98
N GLY A 219 10.55 -11.54 12.49
CA GLY A 219 11.94 -11.13 12.22
C GLY A 219 12.75 -10.95 13.49
N VAL A 220 12.26 -10.16 14.46
CA VAL A 220 12.94 -9.92 15.74
C VAL A 220 13.06 -11.21 16.55
N PHE A 221 11.99 -12.01 16.61
CA PHE A 221 11.99 -13.26 17.37
C PHE A 221 12.75 -14.39 16.66
N GLY A 222 12.57 -14.54 15.35
CA GLY A 222 13.31 -15.50 14.53
C GLY A 222 14.82 -15.24 14.62
N PHE A 223 15.23 -13.96 14.64
CA PHE A 223 16.61 -13.58 14.86
C PHE A 223 17.12 -13.98 16.26
N TYR A 224 16.33 -13.76 17.31
CA TYR A 224 16.65 -14.20 18.68
C TYR A 224 16.82 -15.73 18.77
N LEU A 225 15.89 -16.50 18.20
CA LEU A 225 15.96 -17.96 18.19
C LEU A 225 17.16 -18.48 17.39
N LEU A 226 17.39 -17.97 16.17
CA LEU A 226 18.52 -18.37 15.31
C LEU A 226 19.88 -18.05 15.92
N GLY A 227 19.97 -16.91 16.61
CA GLY A 227 21.17 -16.53 17.34
C GLY A 227 21.48 -17.45 18.53
N ARG A 228 20.44 -18.05 19.14
CA ARG A 228 20.59 -18.98 20.26
C ARG A 228 20.87 -20.42 19.82
N THR A 229 20.34 -20.85 18.70
CA THR A 229 20.67 -22.17 18.12
C THR A 229 22.07 -22.19 17.48
N GLY A 230 22.81 -21.08 17.53
CA GLY A 230 24.19 -20.98 17.02
C GLY A 230 24.30 -20.77 15.51
N TRP A 231 23.17 -20.59 14.81
CA TRP A 231 23.16 -20.40 13.36
C TRP A 231 23.67 -19.02 12.91
N ILE A 232 23.66 -18.04 13.81
CA ILE A 232 24.20 -16.68 13.58
C ILE A 232 25.21 -16.35 14.69
N PRO A 233 26.50 -16.75 14.57
CA PRO A 233 27.47 -16.67 15.66
C PRO A 233 27.88 -15.23 16.06
N ALA A 234 27.84 -14.27 15.13
CA ALA A 234 28.52 -12.98 15.29
C ALA A 234 27.70 -11.89 16.01
N VAL A 235 26.38 -12.02 16.10
CA VAL A 235 25.51 -10.99 16.71
C VAL A 235 25.13 -11.34 18.15
N THR A 236 25.19 -12.62 18.53
CA THR A 236 24.82 -13.08 19.88
C THR A 236 25.98 -13.24 20.86
N ALA A 237 27.22 -13.16 20.42
CA ALA A 237 28.38 -13.29 21.31
C ALA A 237 28.46 -12.21 22.41
N ARG A 238 27.89 -11.00 22.19
CA ARG A 238 27.74 -9.98 23.26
C ARG A 238 26.41 -10.07 24.03
N THR A 239 25.36 -10.65 23.46
CA THR A 239 24.05 -10.77 24.14
C THR A 239 23.96 -12.01 25.01
N THR A 240 24.77 -13.03 24.75
CA THR A 240 24.92 -14.23 25.59
C THR A 240 25.54 -13.94 26.95
N ALA A 241 26.28 -12.83 27.10
CA ALA A 241 26.79 -12.35 28.39
C ALA A 241 25.72 -11.61 29.23
N VAL A 242 24.55 -11.28 28.67
CA VAL A 242 23.44 -10.67 29.39
C VAL A 242 22.62 -11.78 30.04
N GLN A 243 23.11 -12.27 31.19
CA GLN A 243 22.58 -13.43 31.91
C GLN A 243 21.67 -13.02 33.07
N TYR A 244 20.84 -12.00 32.90
CA TYR A 244 19.95 -11.50 33.94
C TYR A 244 18.53 -11.33 33.41
N SER A 245 17.83 -12.44 33.20
CA SER A 245 16.37 -12.43 33.05
C SER A 245 15.73 -12.97 34.33
N ILE A 246 14.84 -12.18 34.92
CA ILE A 246 14.06 -12.55 36.12
C ILE A 246 13.24 -13.84 35.90
N ILE A 247 12.95 -14.18 34.64
CA ILE A 247 12.21 -15.37 34.20
C ILE A 247 13.17 -16.32 33.47
N PRO A 248 13.15 -17.64 33.74
CA PRO A 248 13.96 -18.61 33.00
C PRO A 248 13.72 -18.51 31.49
N THR A 249 14.79 -18.45 30.73
CA THR A 249 14.69 -18.23 29.27
C THR A 249 13.99 -19.37 28.51
N SER A 250 13.85 -20.56 29.10
CA SER A 250 13.03 -21.67 28.58
C SER A 250 11.53 -21.36 28.67
N VAL A 251 11.06 -20.92 29.85
CA VAL A 251 9.65 -20.54 30.12
C VAL A 251 9.21 -19.43 29.17
N LEU A 252 10.09 -18.46 28.99
CA LEU A 252 9.95 -17.35 28.08
C LEU A 252 9.76 -17.77 26.61
N THR A 253 10.59 -18.71 26.15
CA THR A 253 10.49 -19.27 24.80
C THR A 253 9.18 -20.01 24.60
N CYS A 254 8.70 -20.71 25.64
CA CYS A 254 7.40 -21.37 25.63
C CYS A 254 6.24 -20.36 25.55
N ILE A 255 6.24 -19.29 26.36
CA ILE A 255 5.20 -18.24 26.33
C ILE A 255 5.10 -17.62 24.93
N ILE A 256 6.24 -17.25 24.35
CA ILE A 256 6.26 -16.64 23.01
C ILE A 256 5.85 -17.66 21.95
N GLY A 257 6.33 -18.91 22.03
CA GLY A 257 5.95 -19.99 21.11
C GLY A 257 4.45 -20.26 21.11
N ILE A 258 3.82 -20.32 22.28
CA ILE A 258 2.36 -20.45 22.43
C ILE A 258 1.66 -19.23 21.82
N GLY A 259 2.20 -18.02 22.02
CA GLY A 259 1.68 -16.80 21.41
C GLY A 259 1.75 -16.81 19.88
N CYS A 260 2.89 -17.21 19.30
CA CYS A 260 3.07 -17.38 17.86
C CYS A 260 2.08 -18.39 17.27
N VAL A 261 1.94 -19.55 17.91
CA VAL A 261 1.05 -20.64 17.46
C VAL A 261 -0.41 -20.19 17.57
N GLY A 262 -0.82 -19.58 18.69
CA GLY A 262 -2.16 -19.03 18.86
C GLY A 262 -2.49 -17.97 17.82
N LEU A 263 -1.54 -17.08 17.52
CA LEU A 263 -1.66 -16.06 16.48
C LEU A 263 -1.79 -16.68 15.09
N ALA A 264 -0.96 -17.68 14.76
CA ALA A 264 -1.04 -18.41 13.50
C ALA A 264 -2.38 -19.15 13.34
N ILE A 265 -2.86 -19.80 14.39
CA ILE A 265 -4.16 -20.48 14.41
C ILE A 265 -5.29 -19.47 14.14
N VAL A 266 -5.31 -18.32 14.82
CA VAL A 266 -6.34 -17.29 14.60
C VAL A 266 -6.32 -16.77 13.16
N ILE A 267 -5.12 -16.48 12.63
CA ILE A 267 -4.95 -15.99 11.26
C ILE A 267 -5.44 -17.02 10.22
N LEU A 268 -5.13 -18.30 10.42
CA LEU A 268 -5.45 -19.36 9.46
C LEU A 268 -6.92 -19.83 9.55
N LEU A 269 -7.49 -19.88 10.75
CA LEU A 269 -8.86 -20.39 10.97
C LEU A 269 -9.95 -19.33 10.76
N ARG A 270 -9.65 -18.04 10.94
CA ARG A 270 -10.64 -16.94 10.85
C ARG A 270 -10.30 -15.88 9.79
N PRO A 271 -9.97 -16.27 8.54
CA PRO A 271 -9.52 -15.33 7.51
C PRO A 271 -10.58 -14.29 7.15
N GLU A 272 -11.87 -14.66 7.13
CA GLU A 272 -12.98 -13.75 6.80
C GLU A 272 -13.24 -12.73 7.90
N ASP A 273 -13.24 -13.18 9.16
CA ASP A 273 -13.46 -12.29 10.30
C ASP A 273 -12.29 -11.33 10.46
N LEU A 274 -11.07 -11.77 10.14
CA LEU A 274 -9.89 -10.90 10.09
C LEU A 274 -10.00 -9.84 8.99
N LEU A 275 -10.46 -10.22 7.79
CA LEU A 275 -10.70 -9.27 6.70
C LEU A 275 -11.75 -8.22 7.06
N ARG A 276 -12.84 -8.63 7.72
CA ARG A 276 -13.87 -7.71 8.21
C ARG A 276 -13.35 -6.85 9.37
N TRP A 277 -12.47 -7.37 10.22
CA TRP A 277 -11.94 -6.62 11.37
C TRP A 277 -10.87 -5.60 10.99
N CYS A 278 -10.14 -5.84 9.90
CA CYS A 278 -9.10 -4.96 9.36
C CYS A 278 -9.59 -4.23 8.10
N PRO A 279 -10.44 -3.20 8.22
CA PRO A 279 -11.22 -2.63 7.11
C PRO A 279 -10.37 -1.91 6.06
N THR A 280 -9.13 -1.52 6.40
CA THR A 280 -8.29 -0.69 5.55
C THR A 280 -7.17 -1.47 4.86
N GLY A 281 -6.71 -0.99 3.72
CA GLY A 281 -5.57 -1.54 3.00
C GLY A 281 -5.88 -2.70 2.05
N LYS A 282 -4.83 -3.25 1.44
CA LYS A 282 -4.95 -4.41 0.56
C LYS A 282 -5.12 -5.68 1.41
N ALA A 283 -6.25 -6.34 1.29
CA ALA A 283 -6.45 -7.70 1.78
C ALA A 283 -5.43 -8.68 1.18
N TRP A 284 -5.10 -9.74 1.92
CA TRP A 284 -4.20 -10.78 1.42
C TRP A 284 -4.87 -11.59 0.32
N ASP A 285 -4.16 -11.81 -0.80
CA ASP A 285 -4.72 -12.43 -1.99
C ASP A 285 -5.21 -13.88 -1.71
N SER A 286 -4.52 -14.61 -0.82
CA SER A 286 -4.94 -15.96 -0.40
C SER A 286 -6.29 -15.99 0.30
N HIS A 287 -6.61 -14.97 1.11
CA HIS A 287 -7.83 -14.93 1.93
C HIS A 287 -9.08 -14.56 1.13
N ARG A 288 -8.90 -13.97 -0.06
CA ARG A 288 -9.99 -13.52 -0.94
C ARG A 288 -10.40 -14.52 -2.01
N ARG A 289 -9.66 -15.62 -2.19
CA ARG A 289 -9.97 -16.62 -3.22
C ARG A 289 -11.35 -17.25 -2.98
N GLY A 290 -12.23 -17.15 -3.98
CA GLY A 290 -13.55 -17.79 -3.98
C GLY A 290 -14.61 -17.17 -3.05
N ARG A 291 -14.35 -16.00 -2.45
CA ARG A 291 -15.21 -15.38 -1.41
C ARG A 291 -15.57 -13.93 -1.72
N VAL A 292 -15.58 -13.62 -3.01
CA VAL A 292 -15.59 -12.27 -3.53
C VAL A 292 -16.37 -12.27 -4.85
N ILE A 293 -17.16 -11.23 -5.06
CA ILE A 293 -17.89 -11.02 -6.31
C ILE A 293 -16.91 -10.87 -7.46
N ARG A 294 -17.11 -11.63 -8.54
CA ARG A 294 -16.21 -11.62 -9.69
C ARG A 294 -16.38 -10.33 -10.48
N ILE A 295 -15.45 -9.39 -10.31
CA ILE A 295 -15.31 -8.25 -11.23
C ILE A 295 -14.70 -8.76 -12.55
N PRO A 296 -15.27 -8.41 -13.71
CA PRO A 296 -14.67 -8.73 -15.02
C PRO A 296 -13.20 -8.31 -15.09
N ASP A 297 -12.37 -9.12 -15.71
CA ASP A 297 -10.96 -8.81 -15.90
C ASP A 297 -10.76 -7.70 -16.93
N LEU A 298 -9.56 -7.11 -16.91
CA LEU A 298 -9.22 -5.98 -17.78
C LEU A 298 -9.38 -6.28 -19.27
N PRO A 299 -8.97 -7.47 -19.78
CA PRO A 299 -9.20 -7.85 -21.18
C PRO A 299 -10.67 -7.83 -21.55
N THR A 300 -11.55 -8.40 -20.72
CA THR A 300 -12.99 -8.41 -20.98
C THR A 300 -13.57 -7.01 -20.98
N ARG A 301 -13.20 -6.16 -20.01
CA ARG A 301 -13.63 -4.75 -19.99
C ARG A 301 -13.15 -3.94 -21.19
N PHE A 302 -11.96 -4.23 -21.70
CA PHE A 302 -11.46 -3.60 -22.92
C PHE A 302 -12.20 -4.13 -24.15
N ALA A 303 -12.42 -5.45 -24.26
CA ALA A 303 -13.19 -6.05 -25.34
C ALA A 303 -14.63 -5.51 -25.42
N GLU A 304 -15.27 -5.25 -24.27
CA GLU A 304 -16.62 -4.66 -24.16
C GLU A 304 -16.74 -3.28 -24.82
N LEU A 305 -15.63 -2.52 -24.96
CA LEU A 305 -15.66 -1.22 -25.62
C LEU A 305 -16.02 -1.32 -27.10
N ARG A 306 -15.73 -2.46 -27.75
CA ARG A 306 -15.89 -2.72 -29.20
C ARG A 306 -15.17 -1.72 -30.12
N ARG A 307 -15.59 -0.45 -30.13
CA ARG A 307 -15.00 0.67 -30.88
C ARG A 307 -14.61 1.79 -29.90
N PHE A 308 -13.39 2.31 -30.01
CA PHE A 308 -12.89 3.36 -29.10
C PHE A 308 -12.20 4.51 -29.81
N GLN A 309 -12.26 5.70 -29.20
CA GLN A 309 -11.45 6.87 -29.55
C GLN A 309 -10.56 7.23 -28.37
N LEU A 310 -9.23 7.20 -28.55
CA LEU A 310 -8.30 7.48 -27.45
C LEU A 310 -7.95 8.98 -27.36
N LEU A 311 -8.32 9.59 -26.25
CA LEU A 311 -8.01 10.97 -25.89
C LEU A 311 -6.86 11.00 -24.88
N HIS A 312 -5.83 11.81 -25.14
CA HIS A 312 -4.68 11.96 -24.25
C HIS A 312 -3.97 13.31 -24.44
N ASP A 313 -3.23 13.73 -23.41
CA ASP A 313 -2.31 14.87 -23.49
C ASP A 313 -1.08 14.49 -24.35
N VAL A 314 -0.48 15.46 -25.04
CA VAL A 314 0.74 15.28 -25.84
C VAL A 314 1.89 14.73 -25.00
N GLU A 315 2.01 15.17 -23.74
CA GLU A 315 3.05 14.64 -22.83
C GLU A 315 2.89 13.14 -22.56
N ASP A 316 1.68 12.60 -22.73
CA ASP A 316 1.33 11.20 -22.49
C ASP A 316 1.32 10.33 -23.75
N ALA A 317 1.75 10.85 -24.90
CA ALA A 317 1.75 10.10 -26.16
C ALA A 317 2.44 8.72 -26.10
N PRO A 318 3.62 8.54 -25.45
CA PRO A 318 4.25 7.21 -25.33
C PRO A 318 3.41 6.22 -24.51
N ALA A 319 2.74 6.71 -23.46
CA ALA A 319 1.85 5.93 -22.63
C ALA A 319 0.55 5.60 -23.38
N ALA A 320 -0.01 6.57 -24.12
CA ALA A 320 -1.20 6.39 -24.95
C ALA A 320 -0.98 5.33 -26.04
N ALA A 321 0.17 5.35 -26.72
CA ALA A 321 0.53 4.34 -27.71
C ALA A 321 0.55 2.92 -27.10
N ARG A 322 1.05 2.78 -25.86
CA ARG A 322 1.03 1.49 -25.16
C ARG A 322 -0.39 1.07 -24.81
N LEU A 323 -1.25 1.98 -24.34
CA LEU A 323 -2.65 1.69 -24.02
C LEU A 323 -3.43 1.26 -25.27
N ARG A 324 -3.25 1.98 -26.38
CA ARG A 324 -3.82 1.63 -27.69
C ARG A 324 -3.47 0.19 -28.08
N ALA A 325 -2.21 -0.21 -27.95
CA ALA A 325 -1.80 -1.58 -28.24
C ALA A 325 -2.44 -2.62 -27.31
N GLU A 326 -2.70 -2.31 -26.03
CA GLU A 326 -3.40 -3.22 -25.12
C GLU A 326 -4.91 -3.32 -25.43
N LEU A 327 -5.56 -2.22 -25.84
CA LEU A 327 -6.96 -2.21 -26.27
C LEU A 327 -7.16 -3.04 -27.53
N ILE A 328 -6.31 -2.84 -28.54
CA ILE A 328 -6.35 -3.60 -29.79
C ILE A 328 -6.12 -5.09 -29.53
N ARG A 329 -5.16 -5.44 -28.67
CA ARG A 329 -4.94 -6.84 -28.27
C ARG A 329 -6.12 -7.47 -27.54
N ALA A 330 -6.92 -6.67 -26.83
CA ALA A 330 -8.12 -7.15 -26.17
C ALA A 330 -9.31 -7.32 -27.12
N GLY A 331 -9.19 -6.91 -28.39
CA GLY A 331 -10.23 -7.06 -29.43
C GLY A 331 -11.02 -5.80 -29.74
N SER A 332 -10.64 -4.64 -29.18
CA SER A 332 -11.28 -3.35 -29.50
C SER A 332 -10.67 -2.72 -30.75
N VAL A 333 -11.46 -1.98 -31.52
CA VAL A 333 -11.02 -1.29 -32.76
C VAL A 333 -11.00 0.23 -32.53
N GLU A 334 -9.94 0.91 -32.97
CA GLU A 334 -9.89 2.37 -32.92
C GLU A 334 -10.73 2.97 -34.06
N ALA A 335 -11.67 3.85 -33.74
CA ALA A 335 -12.56 4.49 -34.70
C ALA A 335 -12.88 5.94 -34.28
N SER A 336 -13.15 6.81 -35.26
CA SER A 336 -13.51 8.22 -35.02
C SER A 336 -15.02 8.46 -34.94
N THR A 337 -15.83 7.56 -35.50
CA THR A 337 -17.30 7.64 -35.51
C THR A 337 -17.91 6.47 -34.75
N ASP A 338 -18.98 6.75 -33.99
CA ASP A 338 -19.71 5.76 -33.19
C ASP A 338 -18.78 4.92 -32.28
N ALA A 339 -17.89 5.62 -31.56
CA ALA A 339 -16.84 5.03 -30.75
C ALA A 339 -16.88 5.58 -29.32
N MET A 340 -16.61 4.71 -28.35
CA MET A 340 -16.50 5.10 -26.94
C MET A 340 -15.24 5.93 -26.72
N SER A 341 -15.41 7.13 -26.15
CA SER A 341 -14.29 7.98 -25.79
C SER A 341 -13.54 7.41 -24.60
N VAL A 342 -12.26 7.09 -24.79
CA VAL A 342 -11.37 6.57 -23.75
C VAL A 342 -10.33 7.63 -23.44
N VAL A 343 -10.23 8.07 -22.18
CA VAL A 343 -9.28 9.12 -21.79
C VAL A 343 -8.17 8.55 -20.93
N LEU A 344 -6.92 8.74 -21.35
CA LEU A 344 -5.76 8.37 -20.55
C LEU A 344 -5.34 9.53 -19.64
N LEU A 345 -5.37 9.29 -18.32
CA LEU A 345 -4.88 10.23 -17.31
C LEU A 345 -3.63 9.71 -16.61
N THR A 346 -2.65 10.59 -16.47
CA THR A 346 -1.40 10.33 -15.77
C THR A 346 -0.94 11.55 -14.98
N ASN A 347 0.13 11.42 -14.19
CA ASN A 347 0.74 12.52 -13.45
C ASN A 347 1.45 13.57 -14.33
N ARG A 348 1.38 13.40 -15.65
CA ARG A 348 1.93 14.32 -16.66
C ARG A 348 0.85 15.08 -17.40
N THR A 349 -0.38 14.56 -17.40
CA THR A 349 -1.54 15.26 -17.95
C THR A 349 -1.66 16.65 -17.32
N THR A 350 -1.79 17.65 -18.19
CA THR A 350 -1.91 19.05 -17.79
C THR A 350 -3.35 19.39 -17.46
N THR A 351 -3.56 20.27 -16.48
CA THR A 351 -4.92 20.73 -16.14
C THR A 351 -5.49 21.61 -17.25
N ALA A 352 -4.65 22.31 -18.00
CA ALA A 352 -5.06 23.13 -19.15
C ALA A 352 -5.70 22.26 -20.25
N TRP A 353 -5.06 21.14 -20.61
CA TRP A 353 -5.61 20.20 -21.58
C TRP A 353 -6.97 19.64 -21.12
N LEU A 354 -7.10 19.29 -19.83
CA LEU A 354 -8.37 18.82 -19.26
C LEU A 354 -9.48 19.85 -19.33
N SER A 355 -9.18 21.12 -19.00
CA SER A 355 -10.16 22.20 -19.07
C SER A 355 -10.63 22.44 -20.51
N GLN A 356 -9.72 22.40 -21.47
CA GLN A 356 -10.05 22.57 -22.90
C GLN A 356 -10.96 21.46 -23.43
N HIS A 357 -10.84 20.25 -22.89
CA HIS A 357 -11.63 19.08 -23.33
C HIS A 357 -12.79 18.77 -22.37
N ALA A 358 -13.11 19.65 -21.41
CA ALA A 358 -14.08 19.35 -20.36
C ALA A 358 -15.47 18.97 -20.89
N GLU A 359 -15.96 19.61 -21.97
CA GLU A 359 -17.25 19.29 -22.59
C GLU A 359 -17.28 17.91 -23.25
N LEU A 360 -16.21 17.56 -23.97
CA LEU A 360 -16.06 16.22 -24.56
C LEU A 360 -15.97 15.16 -23.47
N LEU A 361 -15.22 15.47 -22.41
CA LEU A 361 -15.15 14.62 -21.25
C LEU A 361 -16.55 14.43 -20.65
N GLN A 362 -17.40 15.46 -20.56
CA GLN A 362 -18.72 15.35 -19.94
C GLN A 362 -19.65 14.28 -20.55
N LYS A 363 -19.43 13.85 -21.81
CA LYS A 363 -20.25 12.85 -22.51
C LYS A 363 -19.61 11.44 -22.49
N GLY A 364 -20.24 10.46 -21.85
CA GLY A 364 -19.99 9.02 -22.04
C GLY A 364 -18.52 8.58 -22.23
N VAL A 365 -17.64 8.89 -21.27
CA VAL A 365 -16.19 8.65 -21.37
C VAL A 365 -15.73 7.58 -20.36
N VAL A 366 -14.90 6.64 -20.83
CA VAL A 366 -14.17 5.70 -19.99
C VAL A 366 -12.81 6.27 -19.61
N THR A 367 -12.55 6.47 -18.32
CA THR A 367 -11.27 7.03 -17.87
C THR A 367 -10.28 5.92 -17.52
N VAL A 368 -9.08 5.94 -18.11
CA VAL A 368 -8.00 4.99 -17.85
C VAL A 368 -6.87 5.70 -17.11
N ILE A 369 -6.46 5.16 -15.95
CA ILE A 369 -5.34 5.72 -15.18
C ILE A 369 -4.05 4.98 -15.52
N GLY A 370 -3.04 5.72 -15.99
CA GLY A 370 -1.71 5.20 -16.32
C GLY A 370 -0.64 5.38 -15.23
N SER A 371 -0.83 6.30 -14.27
CA SER A 371 0.06 6.49 -13.10
C SER A 371 -0.70 7.05 -11.89
N ALA A 372 -0.07 7.25 -10.72
CA ALA A 372 -0.77 7.90 -9.61
C ALA A 372 -1.02 9.38 -9.93
N ILE A 373 -2.26 9.82 -9.76
CA ILE A 373 -2.69 11.21 -10.03
C ILE A 373 -3.31 11.82 -8.78
N GLY A 374 -3.28 13.14 -8.68
CA GLY A 374 -4.14 13.91 -7.79
C GLY A 374 -4.82 14.99 -8.61
N LEU A 375 -6.11 15.20 -8.33
CA LEU A 375 -6.94 16.18 -9.02
C LEU A 375 -7.06 17.45 -8.15
N PRO A 376 -6.99 18.65 -8.76
CA PRO A 376 -7.35 19.88 -8.05
C PRO A 376 -8.86 19.89 -7.75
N PRO A 377 -9.32 20.71 -6.77
CA PRO A 377 -10.73 20.79 -6.39
C PRO A 377 -11.70 21.01 -7.56
N SER A 378 -11.32 21.86 -8.52
CA SER A 378 -12.11 22.15 -9.73
C SER A 378 -12.37 20.92 -10.61
N LEU A 379 -11.53 19.89 -10.53
CA LEU A 379 -11.62 18.66 -11.32
C LEU A 379 -12.10 17.46 -10.51
N HIS A 380 -12.53 17.65 -9.26
CA HIS A 380 -13.01 16.55 -8.41
C HIS A 380 -14.23 15.80 -8.97
N TRP A 381 -14.98 16.41 -9.89
CA TRP A 381 -16.06 15.74 -10.61
C TRP A 381 -15.57 14.51 -11.40
N LEU A 382 -14.31 14.48 -11.88
CA LEU A 382 -13.74 13.30 -12.52
C LEU A 382 -13.67 12.10 -11.56
N TRP A 383 -13.48 12.31 -10.24
CA TRP A 383 -13.48 11.22 -9.26
C TRP A 383 -14.83 10.49 -9.15
N ARG A 384 -15.90 11.08 -9.69
CA ARG A 384 -17.25 10.52 -9.70
C ARG A 384 -17.49 9.57 -10.88
N ARG A 385 -16.52 9.40 -11.78
CA ARG A 385 -16.67 8.65 -13.04
C ARG A 385 -16.04 7.28 -12.99
N GLN A 386 -16.25 6.49 -14.05
CA GLN A 386 -15.58 5.22 -14.20
C GLN A 386 -14.08 5.34 -14.42
N TRP A 387 -13.35 4.54 -13.66
CA TRP A 387 -11.90 4.41 -13.78
C TRP A 387 -11.49 2.98 -14.06
N ILE A 388 -10.62 2.82 -15.06
CA ILE A 388 -9.88 1.60 -15.31
C ILE A 388 -8.44 1.81 -14.81
N ASP A 389 -8.04 1.04 -13.80
CA ASP A 389 -6.68 1.08 -13.23
C ASP A 389 -5.70 0.26 -14.11
N LEU A 390 -5.05 0.91 -15.08
CA LEU A 390 -3.99 0.33 -15.92
C LEU A 390 -2.58 0.68 -15.41
N ARG A 391 -2.40 1.15 -14.17
CA ARG A 391 -1.06 1.58 -13.70
C ARG A 391 -0.02 0.46 -13.62
N ARG A 392 -0.42 -0.81 -13.75
CA ARG A 392 0.50 -1.96 -13.91
C ARG A 392 0.98 -2.17 -15.34
N TRP A 393 0.31 -1.57 -16.33
CA TRP A 393 0.62 -1.68 -17.75
C TRP A 393 0.67 -3.13 -18.26
N ASP A 394 -0.19 -3.97 -17.71
CA ASP A 394 -0.30 -5.39 -17.98
C ASP A 394 -1.79 -5.75 -18.00
N ALA A 395 -2.38 -5.77 -19.20
CA ALA A 395 -3.79 -6.09 -19.39
C ALA A 395 -4.04 -7.60 -19.45
N THR A 396 -3.08 -8.38 -19.96
CA THR A 396 -3.22 -9.82 -20.23
C THR A 396 -3.28 -10.67 -18.96
N ARG A 397 -2.80 -10.14 -17.83
CA ARG A 397 -2.79 -10.86 -16.56
C ARG A 397 -4.21 -11.01 -16.00
N ARG A 398 -4.91 -12.07 -16.43
CA ARG A 398 -6.10 -12.62 -15.78
C ARG A 398 -5.82 -12.73 -14.28
N ARG A 399 -6.48 -11.88 -13.50
CA ARG A 399 -6.33 -11.92 -12.05
C ARG A 399 -7.03 -13.20 -11.58
N LYS A 400 -6.26 -14.16 -11.07
CA LYS A 400 -6.80 -15.40 -10.48
C LYS A 400 -7.82 -15.14 -9.36
N ASN A 401 -7.79 -13.94 -8.75
CA ASN A 401 -8.69 -13.53 -7.68
C ASN A 401 -9.37 -12.21 -8.10
N PRO A 402 -10.67 -12.04 -7.86
CA PRO A 402 -11.32 -10.75 -8.10
C PRO A 402 -10.65 -9.71 -7.22
N VAL A 403 -10.45 -8.49 -7.69
CA VAL A 403 -9.80 -7.42 -6.91
C VAL A 403 -10.87 -6.49 -6.39
N PRO A 404 -10.79 -6.05 -5.13
CA PRO A 404 -11.70 -5.03 -4.65
C PRO A 404 -11.22 -3.73 -5.31
N ALA A 405 -11.99 -3.21 -6.27
CA ALA A 405 -11.72 -1.91 -6.86
C ALA A 405 -12.16 -0.81 -5.87
N VAL A 406 -11.53 -0.79 -4.70
CA VAL A 406 -11.75 0.25 -3.69
C VAL A 406 -10.88 1.45 -4.00
N PRO A 407 -11.43 2.67 -3.97
CA PRO A 407 -10.63 3.89 -4.05
C PRO A 407 -9.85 4.21 -2.76
N GLU A 408 -9.21 3.23 -2.13
CA GLU A 408 -7.88 3.48 -1.55
C GLU A 408 -6.81 3.42 -2.65
N GLY A 409 -7.14 2.74 -3.77
CA GLY A 409 -6.26 2.53 -4.91
C GLY A 409 -5.79 3.82 -5.58
N MET A 410 -6.54 4.93 -5.50
CA MET A 410 -6.15 6.18 -6.18
C MET A 410 -5.00 6.92 -5.46
N THR A 411 -4.69 6.57 -4.21
CA THR A 411 -3.54 7.12 -3.46
C THR A 411 -2.36 6.15 -3.32
N ARG A 412 -2.54 4.84 -3.58
CA ARG A 412 -1.41 3.89 -3.66
C ARG A 412 -0.85 3.83 -5.07
N LEU A 413 0.35 4.40 -5.25
CA LEU A 413 1.17 4.27 -6.44
C LEU A 413 1.35 2.78 -6.80
N ARG A 414 0.73 2.35 -7.89
CA ARG A 414 0.98 1.04 -8.50
C ARG A 414 1.94 1.28 -9.65
N ILE A 415 3.13 0.70 -9.54
CA ILE A 415 4.21 0.86 -10.51
C ILE A 415 4.33 -0.43 -11.33
N PRO A 416 4.54 -0.35 -12.67
CA PRO A 416 4.88 -1.50 -13.51
C PRO A 416 6.07 -2.28 -12.99
N ALA A 417 6.09 -3.59 -13.21
CA ALA A 417 7.18 -4.45 -12.74
C ALA A 417 8.55 -3.99 -13.26
N VAL A 418 8.61 -3.57 -14.53
CA VAL A 418 9.82 -3.03 -15.17
C VAL A 418 10.34 -1.76 -14.48
N VAL A 419 9.45 -0.82 -14.18
CA VAL A 419 9.81 0.45 -13.51
C VAL A 419 10.26 0.18 -12.08
N ARG A 420 9.57 -0.72 -11.37
CA ARG A 420 9.92 -1.13 -10.01
C ARG A 420 11.26 -1.85 -9.93
N LEU A 421 11.55 -2.74 -10.87
CA LEU A 421 12.85 -3.40 -10.96
C LEU A 421 13.97 -2.37 -11.09
N ASN A 422 13.78 -1.35 -11.94
CA ASN A 422 14.73 -0.26 -12.06
C ASN A 422 14.85 0.54 -10.76
N GLU A 423 13.74 0.92 -10.11
CA GLU A 423 13.76 1.56 -8.79
C GLU A 423 14.63 0.80 -7.79
N HIS A 424 14.45 -0.52 -7.69
CA HIS A 424 15.25 -1.37 -6.81
C HIS A 424 16.74 -1.41 -7.21
N LEU A 425 17.08 -1.49 -8.50
CA LEU A 425 18.47 -1.43 -8.96
C LEU A 425 19.15 -0.10 -8.57
N LEU A 426 18.44 1.02 -8.75
CA LEU A 426 18.95 2.35 -8.40
C LEU A 426 19.15 2.48 -6.88
N CYS A 427 18.18 2.02 -6.09
CA CYS A 427 18.24 2.06 -4.63
C CYS A 427 19.31 1.11 -4.07
N ALA A 428 19.48 -0.07 -4.67
CA ALA A 428 20.53 -1.02 -4.30
C ALA A 428 21.93 -0.45 -4.58
N THR A 429 22.09 0.29 -5.68
CA THR A 429 23.34 0.99 -6.01
C THR A 429 23.63 2.11 -5.02
N ALA A 430 22.62 2.93 -4.69
CA ALA A 430 22.74 3.96 -3.67
C ALA A 430 23.11 3.37 -2.29
N GLY A 431 22.44 2.28 -1.89
CA GLY A 431 22.73 1.57 -0.65
C GLY A 431 24.17 1.07 -0.58
N LEU A 432 24.69 0.47 -1.66
CA LEU A 432 26.09 0.02 -1.73
C LEU A 432 27.06 1.20 -1.56
N LEU A 433 26.85 2.29 -2.30
CA LEU A 433 27.68 3.49 -2.21
C LEU A 433 27.63 4.12 -0.81
N ALA A 434 26.48 4.13 -0.15
CA ALA A 434 26.37 4.60 1.23
C ALA A 434 27.23 3.78 2.19
N VAL A 435 27.22 2.44 2.07
CA VAL A 435 28.08 1.57 2.86
C VAL A 435 29.56 1.82 2.57
N LEU A 436 29.94 1.92 1.30
CA LEU A 436 31.33 2.18 0.91
C LEU A 436 31.83 3.55 1.38
N ALA A 437 31.00 4.60 1.28
CA ALA A 437 31.33 5.92 1.83
C ALA A 437 31.60 5.82 3.34
N ASN A 438 30.74 5.11 4.09
CA ASN A 438 30.90 4.93 5.53
C ASN A 438 32.18 4.15 5.87
N VAL A 439 32.53 3.11 5.09
CA VAL A 439 33.79 2.38 5.25
C VAL A 439 35.00 3.30 5.06
N VAL A 440 34.95 4.18 4.05
CA VAL A 440 36.03 5.14 3.78
C VAL A 440 36.16 6.19 4.89
N PHE A 441 35.04 6.62 5.50
CA PHE A 441 35.04 7.57 6.61
C PHE A 441 35.49 6.98 7.97
N SER A 442 35.74 5.67 8.07
CA SER A 442 36.02 5.01 9.35
C SER A 442 37.16 5.68 10.15
N PRO A 443 36.97 5.94 11.46
CA PRO A 443 37.85 6.80 12.26
C PRO A 443 39.20 6.18 12.65
N LYS A 444 39.51 4.94 12.25
CA LYS A 444 40.75 4.24 12.63
C LYS A 444 42.07 4.92 12.25
N SER A 445 42.09 6.08 11.59
CA SER A 445 43.37 6.75 11.25
C SER A 445 43.42 8.28 11.12
N SER A 446 42.48 9.07 11.64
CA SER A 446 42.61 10.55 11.54
C SER A 446 42.41 11.26 12.87
N LYS A 447 43.52 11.80 13.41
CA LYS A 447 43.58 12.81 14.47
C LYS A 447 43.97 14.19 13.90
N SER A 448 43.81 14.45 12.59
CA SER A 448 44.22 15.71 11.96
C SER A 448 43.03 16.57 11.56
N ASP A 449 43.11 17.88 11.80
CA ASP A 449 42.07 18.87 11.49
C ASP A 449 41.92 19.19 9.98
N THR A 450 42.72 18.58 9.11
CA THR A 450 42.65 18.75 7.65
C THR A 450 41.98 17.55 6.96
N LEU A 451 41.13 17.82 5.97
CA LEU A 451 40.48 16.79 5.14
C LEU A 451 41.53 16.01 4.34
N ALA A 452 41.71 14.72 4.65
CA ALA A 452 42.63 13.86 3.94
C ALA A 452 42.07 13.51 2.53
N PRO A 453 42.91 13.10 1.55
CA PRO A 453 42.46 12.64 0.24
C PRO A 453 41.40 11.51 0.32
N ARG A 454 41.43 10.69 1.37
CA ARG A 454 40.41 9.66 1.61
C ARG A 454 39.04 10.27 1.92
N ASP A 455 39.00 11.37 2.68
CA ASP A 455 37.75 11.99 3.12
C ASP A 455 37.08 12.66 1.92
N TRP A 456 37.88 13.24 1.02
CA TRP A 456 37.44 13.68 -0.30
C TRP A 456 36.89 12.53 -1.15
N PHE A 457 37.54 11.36 -1.14
CA PHE A 457 37.04 10.17 -1.84
C PHE A 457 35.71 9.68 -1.25
N GLY A 458 35.59 9.60 0.08
CA GLY A 458 34.34 9.26 0.77
C GLY A 458 33.21 10.25 0.48
N MET A 459 33.50 11.55 0.47
CA MET A 459 32.55 12.60 0.10
C MET A 459 32.09 12.45 -1.35
N LEU A 460 33.00 12.15 -2.28
CA LEU A 460 32.65 11.91 -3.68
C LEU A 460 31.70 10.71 -3.81
N ILE A 461 31.96 9.59 -3.12
CA ILE A 461 31.06 8.44 -3.08
C ILE A 461 29.67 8.84 -2.54
N ALA A 462 29.62 9.61 -1.45
CA ALA A 462 28.37 10.08 -0.85
C ALA A 462 27.56 10.98 -1.80
N VAL A 463 28.22 11.89 -2.52
CA VAL A 463 27.58 12.75 -3.53
C VAL A 463 26.96 11.90 -4.65
N VAL A 464 27.67 10.88 -5.13
CA VAL A 464 27.18 9.97 -6.18
C VAL A 464 26.00 9.13 -5.69
N CYS A 465 26.02 8.70 -4.44
CA CYS A 465 24.88 8.06 -3.79
C CYS A 465 23.61 8.94 -3.87
N ILE A 466 23.72 10.23 -3.57
CA ILE A 466 22.59 11.18 -3.68
C ILE A 466 22.06 11.23 -5.12
N PHE A 467 22.93 11.26 -6.13
CA PHE A 467 22.50 11.28 -7.53
C PHE A 467 21.70 10.01 -7.93
N TRP A 468 22.05 8.83 -7.40
CA TRP A 468 21.26 7.61 -7.63
C TRP A 468 19.87 7.67 -6.97
N ILE A 469 19.79 8.19 -5.74
CA ILE A 469 18.51 8.42 -5.05
C ILE A 469 17.63 9.39 -5.86
N VAL A 470 18.24 10.47 -6.36
CA VAL A 470 17.55 11.45 -7.22
C VAL A 470 17.09 10.81 -8.53
N ALA A 471 17.90 9.94 -9.15
CA ALA A 471 17.53 9.21 -10.36
C ALA A 471 16.33 8.28 -10.11
N ALA A 472 16.33 7.54 -8.99
CA ALA A 472 15.20 6.70 -8.59
C ALA A 472 13.92 7.52 -8.40
N TRP A 473 14.04 8.64 -7.68
CA TRP A 473 12.90 9.54 -7.46
C TRP A 473 12.37 10.15 -8.77
N GLN A 474 13.25 10.58 -9.68
CA GLN A 474 12.87 11.13 -10.98
C GLN A 474 12.15 10.09 -11.87
N LEU A 475 12.60 8.83 -11.86
CA LEU A 475 11.98 7.72 -12.57
C LEU A 475 10.55 7.49 -12.07
N ILE A 476 10.38 7.36 -10.76
CA ILE A 476 9.07 7.08 -10.16
C ILE A 476 8.06 8.19 -10.41
N HIS A 477 8.50 9.45 -10.33
CA HIS A 477 7.64 10.61 -10.51
C HIS A 477 7.53 11.09 -11.97
N ARG A 478 8.11 10.36 -12.94
CA ARG A 478 8.08 10.72 -14.38
C ARG A 478 8.56 12.17 -14.64
N ARG A 479 9.59 12.63 -13.91
CA ARG A 479 10.06 14.04 -13.96
C ARG A 479 11.12 14.34 -15.01
N THR A 480 11.55 13.35 -15.75
CA THR A 480 12.63 13.46 -16.74
C THR A 480 12.21 12.82 -18.05
N THR A 481 12.83 13.22 -19.16
CA THR A 481 12.63 12.57 -20.45
C THR A 481 13.53 11.34 -20.58
N GLN A 482 13.16 10.40 -21.46
CA GLN A 482 13.94 9.18 -21.68
C GLN A 482 15.40 9.49 -22.03
N LEU A 483 15.63 10.44 -22.96
CA LEU A 483 16.97 10.82 -23.40
C LEU A 483 17.84 11.39 -22.27
N ARG A 484 17.29 12.29 -21.44
CA ARG A 484 18.02 12.87 -20.30
C ARG A 484 18.32 11.81 -19.25
N TYR A 485 17.38 10.91 -19.01
CA TYR A 485 17.52 9.82 -18.05
C TYR A 485 18.61 8.82 -18.48
N THR A 486 18.58 8.35 -19.73
CA THR A 486 19.57 7.39 -20.24
C THR A 486 20.98 7.98 -20.29
N ARG A 487 21.13 9.25 -20.69
CA ARG A 487 22.43 9.95 -20.66
C ARG A 487 22.99 10.04 -19.24
N ARG A 488 22.16 10.43 -18.27
CA ARG A 488 22.56 10.50 -16.85
C ARG A 488 22.94 9.13 -16.30
N LEU A 489 22.13 8.10 -16.55
CA LEU A 489 22.44 6.75 -16.09
C LEU A 489 23.75 6.20 -16.66
N ARG A 490 24.07 6.51 -17.92
CA ARG A 490 25.34 6.10 -18.52
C ARG A 490 26.52 6.70 -17.77
N ILE A 491 26.47 8.01 -17.47
CA ILE A 491 27.51 8.71 -16.72
C ILE A 491 27.61 8.16 -15.30
N LEU A 492 26.48 8.04 -14.59
CA LEU A 492 26.44 7.52 -13.22
C LEU A 492 26.96 6.09 -13.12
N SER A 493 26.65 5.22 -14.09
CA SER A 493 27.08 3.82 -14.08
C SER A 493 28.61 3.70 -14.18
N TRP A 494 29.25 4.47 -15.07
CA TRP A 494 30.71 4.50 -15.19
C TRP A 494 31.39 5.05 -13.94
N LEU A 495 30.88 6.17 -13.42
CA LEU A 495 31.40 6.77 -12.20
C LEU A 495 31.29 5.82 -11.00
N THR A 496 30.16 5.12 -10.89
CA THR A 496 29.90 4.13 -9.84
C THR A 496 30.84 2.93 -9.94
N LEU A 497 31.14 2.47 -11.14
CA LEU A 497 32.09 1.37 -11.35
C LEU A 497 33.46 1.75 -10.78
N ILE A 498 33.99 2.92 -11.15
CA ILE A 498 35.30 3.40 -10.68
C ILE A 498 35.32 3.54 -9.15
N LEU A 499 34.32 4.23 -8.60
CA LEU A 499 34.23 4.50 -7.17
C LEU A 499 34.03 3.23 -6.33
N SER A 500 33.22 2.29 -6.82
CA SER A 500 32.95 1.04 -6.08
C SER A 500 34.15 0.11 -6.07
N VAL A 501 34.92 0.04 -7.17
CA VAL A 501 36.19 -0.72 -7.20
C VAL A 501 37.16 -0.14 -6.17
N GLY A 502 37.35 1.19 -6.15
CA GLY A 502 38.21 1.84 -5.16
C GLY A 502 37.74 1.60 -3.71
N GLY A 503 36.44 1.73 -3.45
CA GLY A 503 35.87 1.50 -2.12
C GLY A 503 35.97 0.05 -1.64
N LEU A 504 35.75 -0.93 -2.53
CA LEU A 504 35.88 -2.36 -2.19
C LEU A 504 37.34 -2.76 -1.97
N CYS A 505 38.28 -2.26 -2.78
CA CYS A 505 39.71 -2.46 -2.56
C CYS A 505 40.14 -1.89 -1.20
N PHE A 506 39.65 -0.70 -0.85
CA PHE A 506 39.90 -0.09 0.46
C PHE A 506 39.31 -0.89 1.63
N PHE A 507 38.11 -1.46 1.45
CA PHE A 507 37.53 -2.35 2.45
C PHE A 507 38.42 -3.59 2.71
N VAL A 508 38.97 -4.20 1.65
CA VAL A 508 39.89 -5.33 1.79
C VAL A 508 41.20 -4.89 2.46
N SER A 509 41.74 -3.70 2.13
CA SER A 509 42.96 -3.20 2.77
C SER A 509 42.80 -2.91 4.27
N LEU A 510 41.58 -2.64 4.73
CA LEU A 510 41.26 -2.52 6.16
C LEU A 510 41.08 -3.86 6.90
N GLY A 511 41.38 -4.99 6.25
CA GLY A 511 41.22 -6.34 6.82
C GLY A 511 39.83 -6.94 6.61
N GLY A 512 39.01 -6.35 5.73
CA GLY A 512 37.73 -6.92 5.32
C GLY A 512 37.91 -8.21 4.50
N ASN A 513 36.99 -9.17 4.66
CA ASN A 513 37.06 -10.44 3.96
C ASN A 513 36.78 -10.26 2.46
N ALA A 514 37.75 -10.59 1.60
CA ALA A 514 37.63 -10.50 0.14
C ALA A 514 36.48 -11.34 -0.45
N LEU A 515 36.14 -12.49 0.15
CA LEU A 515 34.98 -13.29 -0.31
C LEU A 515 33.66 -12.54 -0.15
N ARG A 516 33.57 -11.63 0.83
CA ARG A 516 32.35 -10.84 1.09
C ARG A 516 32.18 -9.66 0.12
N THR A 517 33.22 -9.27 -0.61
CA THR A 517 33.12 -8.21 -1.64
C THR A 517 32.58 -8.73 -2.97
N ALA A 518 32.61 -10.05 -3.21
CA ALA A 518 32.19 -10.67 -4.46
C ALA A 518 30.75 -10.28 -4.90
N PRO A 519 29.72 -10.30 -4.02
CA PRO A 519 28.37 -9.89 -4.42
C PRO A 519 28.31 -8.42 -4.86
N GLY A 520 29.05 -7.53 -4.20
CA GLY A 520 29.14 -6.12 -4.55
C GLY A 520 29.83 -5.89 -5.89
N ALA A 521 30.97 -6.56 -6.11
CA ALA A 521 31.72 -6.48 -7.37
C ALA A 521 30.90 -7.01 -8.56
N THR A 522 30.27 -8.18 -8.41
CA THR A 522 29.40 -8.76 -9.44
C THR A 522 28.21 -7.84 -9.76
N PHE A 523 27.58 -7.26 -8.73
CA PHE A 523 26.47 -6.33 -8.92
C PHE A 523 26.88 -5.10 -9.73
N VAL A 524 28.00 -4.45 -9.38
CA VAL A 524 28.48 -3.24 -10.06
C VAL A 524 28.90 -3.52 -11.51
N LEU A 525 29.50 -4.68 -11.78
CA LEU A 525 29.84 -5.10 -13.15
C LEU A 525 28.59 -5.37 -14.00
N ALA A 526 27.54 -5.96 -13.42
CA ALA A 526 26.30 -6.27 -14.12
C ALA A 526 25.39 -5.04 -14.34
N LEU A 527 25.50 -4.02 -13.48
CA LEU A 527 24.59 -2.87 -13.44
C LEU A 527 24.45 -2.11 -14.78
N PRO A 528 25.51 -1.76 -15.52
CA PRO A 528 25.39 -1.03 -16.79
C PRO A 528 24.62 -1.82 -17.85
N PHE A 529 24.81 -3.14 -17.89
CA PHE A 529 24.12 -4.03 -18.82
C PHE A 529 22.64 -4.16 -18.47
N LEU A 530 22.34 -4.39 -17.18
CA LEU A 530 20.96 -4.49 -16.69
C LEU A 530 20.18 -3.20 -16.95
N LEU A 531 20.75 -2.03 -16.64
CA LEU A 531 20.10 -0.75 -16.89
C LEU A 531 19.90 -0.49 -18.39
N ARG A 532 20.90 -0.79 -19.22
CA ARG A 532 20.79 -0.62 -20.69
C ARG A 532 19.66 -1.50 -21.25
N TRP A 533 19.62 -2.78 -20.86
CA TRP A 533 18.59 -3.71 -21.32
C TRP A 533 17.17 -3.27 -20.95
N GLN A 534 16.99 -2.67 -19.77
CA GLN A 534 15.68 -2.24 -19.30
C GLN A 534 15.22 -0.90 -19.90
N THR A 535 16.13 -0.03 -20.36
CA THR A 535 15.77 1.32 -20.84
C THR A 535 14.83 1.34 -22.05
N SER A 536 14.93 0.36 -22.96
CA SER A 536 14.00 0.20 -24.08
C SER A 536 12.59 -0.17 -23.61
N ARG A 537 12.50 -1.03 -22.59
CA ARG A 537 11.23 -1.46 -21.98
C ARG A 537 10.55 -0.35 -21.17
N LEU A 538 11.27 0.72 -20.82
CA LEU A 538 10.77 1.87 -20.08
C LEU A 538 10.28 3.02 -20.96
N ALA A 539 10.41 2.93 -22.28
CA ALA A 539 10.12 4.05 -23.20
C ALA A 539 8.72 4.64 -22.97
N PHE A 540 7.70 3.79 -22.83
CA PHE A 540 6.31 4.20 -22.57
C PHE A 540 6.11 4.99 -21.27
N TRP A 541 7.01 4.82 -20.30
CA TRP A 541 6.91 5.45 -18.98
C TRP A 541 7.39 6.89 -18.99
N PHE A 542 8.28 7.27 -19.90
CA PHE A 542 8.78 8.63 -19.97
C PHE A 542 7.79 9.55 -20.72
N PRO A 543 7.63 10.81 -20.28
CA PRO A 543 6.84 11.78 -21.02
C PRO A 543 7.49 12.10 -22.37
N ALA A 544 6.66 12.56 -23.31
CA ALA A 544 7.14 13.16 -24.55
C ALA A 544 8.07 14.37 -24.26
N PRO A 545 9.05 14.66 -25.13
CA PRO A 545 9.87 15.85 -24.99
C PRO A 545 8.99 17.12 -25.02
N PRO A 546 9.28 18.12 -24.17
CA PRO A 546 8.50 19.35 -24.14
C PRO A 546 8.61 20.09 -25.47
N VAL A 547 7.51 20.68 -25.92
CA VAL A 547 7.50 21.55 -27.10
C VAL A 547 8.25 22.84 -26.76
N PRO A 548 9.27 23.24 -27.56
CA PRO A 548 10.02 24.48 -27.32
C PRO A 548 9.10 25.70 -27.19
N GLY A 549 9.38 26.59 -26.24
CA GLY A 549 8.62 27.83 -26.03
C GLY A 549 7.36 27.72 -25.17
N THR A 550 6.95 26.51 -24.77
CA THR A 550 5.77 26.33 -23.89
C THR A 550 6.13 26.47 -22.40
N LYS A 551 5.37 27.29 -21.66
CA LYS A 551 5.53 27.43 -20.20
C LYS A 551 5.05 26.16 -19.50
N SER A 552 5.67 25.84 -18.35
CA SER A 552 5.26 24.68 -17.53
C SER A 552 3.84 24.87 -16.98
N ALA A 553 2.87 24.17 -17.56
CA ALA A 553 1.50 24.16 -17.06
C ALA A 553 1.36 23.35 -15.75
N PRO A 554 0.36 23.67 -14.91
CA PRO A 554 -0.01 22.83 -13.78
C PRO A 554 -0.43 21.43 -14.25
N ARG A 555 -0.02 20.40 -13.49
CA ARG A 555 -0.20 18.98 -13.82
C ARG A 555 -0.95 18.25 -12.71
N LEU A 556 -1.49 17.08 -13.04
CA LEU A 556 -2.06 16.17 -12.06
C LEU A 556 -0.98 15.66 -11.09
N ASN A 557 -0.98 16.15 -9.85
CA ASN A 557 0.07 15.83 -8.88
C ASN A 557 -0.42 14.81 -7.86
N ALA A 558 0.24 13.66 -7.80
CA ALA A 558 0.05 12.72 -6.70
C ALA A 558 0.79 13.19 -5.42
N PRO A 559 0.30 12.81 -4.22
CA PRO A 559 1.03 13.05 -2.99
C PRO A 559 2.44 12.44 -3.05
N ARG A 560 3.44 13.23 -2.65
CA ARG A 560 4.85 12.82 -2.65
C ARG A 560 5.03 11.67 -1.66
N LYS A 561 5.67 10.58 -2.12
CA LYS A 561 6.06 9.47 -1.26
C LYS A 561 7.58 9.37 -1.20
N TRP A 562 8.07 9.07 0.00
CA TRP A 562 9.50 8.91 0.29
C TRP A 562 9.96 7.44 0.18
N ASP A 563 9.20 6.60 -0.52
CA ASP A 563 9.44 5.16 -0.61
C ASP A 563 10.84 4.81 -1.13
N ALA A 564 11.41 5.62 -2.06
CA ALA A 564 12.75 5.43 -2.59
C ALA A 564 13.86 5.57 -1.51
N LEU A 565 13.69 6.49 -0.54
CA LEU A 565 14.64 6.62 0.58
C LEU A 565 14.58 5.39 1.50
N LEU A 566 13.37 4.88 1.75
CA LEU A 566 13.19 3.69 2.57
C LEU A 566 13.85 2.47 1.91
N TRP A 567 13.70 2.31 0.59
CA TRP A 567 14.38 1.24 -0.15
C TRP A 567 15.90 1.40 -0.10
N ALA A 568 16.44 2.60 -0.30
CA ALA A 568 17.88 2.83 -0.21
C ALA A 568 18.43 2.45 1.18
N PHE A 569 17.71 2.76 2.26
CA PHE A 569 18.09 2.38 3.63
C PHE A 569 18.03 0.86 3.85
N LEU A 570 16.97 0.20 3.35
CA LEU A 570 16.85 -1.27 3.43
C LEU A 570 17.98 -1.97 2.66
N TYR A 571 18.34 -1.46 1.48
CA TYR A 571 19.47 -2.00 0.72
C TYR A 571 20.81 -1.68 1.37
N MET A 572 20.97 -0.51 2.00
CA MET A 572 22.14 -0.21 2.81
C MET A 572 22.33 -1.26 3.91
N ALA A 573 21.27 -1.55 4.69
CA ALA A 573 21.31 -2.60 5.72
C ALA A 573 21.64 -3.98 5.14
N LEU A 574 21.07 -4.35 3.99
CA LEU A 574 21.38 -5.60 3.30
C LEU A 574 22.87 -5.67 2.90
N TRP A 575 23.42 -4.58 2.35
CA TRP A 575 24.83 -4.51 1.96
C TRP A 575 25.77 -4.54 3.16
N MET A 576 25.42 -3.91 4.28
CA MET A 576 26.17 -4.03 5.52
C MET A 576 26.26 -5.49 5.99
N LEU A 577 25.16 -6.22 5.91
CA LEU A 577 25.12 -7.64 6.25
C LEU A 577 25.97 -8.49 5.30
N LEU A 578 25.87 -8.25 3.99
CA LEU A 578 26.65 -8.98 2.98
C LEU A 578 28.16 -8.72 3.10
N LEU A 579 28.55 -7.46 3.29
CA LEU A 579 29.96 -7.06 3.44
C LEU A 579 30.49 -7.38 4.86
N GLY A 580 29.61 -7.57 5.84
CA GLY A 580 29.99 -7.79 7.24
C GLY A 580 30.49 -6.55 7.96
N VAL A 581 30.03 -5.36 7.54
CA VAL A 581 30.38 -4.08 8.16
C VAL A 581 29.52 -3.89 9.41
N GLN A 582 30.14 -3.87 10.59
CA GLN A 582 29.49 -3.51 11.86
C GLN A 582 29.57 -1.99 12.04
N THR A 583 28.48 -1.37 12.52
CA THR A 583 28.44 0.06 12.89
C THR A 583 29.39 0.38 14.02
#